data_AF-A0A9P2LKG3-F1
#
_entry.id   AF-A0A9P2LKG3-F1
#
_cell.length_a   1.000
_cell.length_b   1.000
_cell.length_c   1.000
_cell.angle_alpha   90.00
_cell.angle_beta   90.00
_cell.angle_gamma   90.00
#
_symmetry.space_group_name_H-M   'P 1'
#
loop_
_entity.id
_entity.type
_entity.pdbx_description
1 polymer ?
#
loop_
_entity_poly.entity_id
_entity_poly.type
_entity_poly.pdbx_seq_one_letter_code
_entity_poly.pdbx_strand_id
1 'polypeptide(L)'
;MEDKKVILIRKQGTPFIVNYPHDGTTTTYTWQGTKGSILNERPVPFEVFDYLQNQTTVFQTGALIIKETEDEDVKLAKENIPEIEQAESIAMTKQEVVNLLTEGNHLSLKKKLKELTDGKEQAIIEDLKKYIVAIAVDEGVDSSAKRKVICEWAGLEYENSDLFFDKNLKEMYEK
;
A
#
# COMPACT_ATOMS: atom_id res chain seq x y z
N MET A 1 -15.15 26.47 11.85
CA MET A 1 -15.48 25.03 11.71
C MET A 1 -14.26 24.26 12.22
N GLU A 2 -13.97 24.27 13.52
CA GLU A 2 -12.58 24.10 13.99
C GLU A 2 -12.20 22.73 14.58
N ASP A 3 -13.06 21.71 14.59
CA ASP A 3 -12.70 20.41 15.21
C ASP A 3 -13.02 19.17 14.37
N LYS A 4 -13.37 19.33 13.09
CA LYS A 4 -13.70 18.19 12.25
C LYS A 4 -12.46 17.34 11.98
N LYS A 5 -12.53 16.05 12.29
CA LYS A 5 -11.43 15.10 12.12
C LYS A 5 -11.84 13.97 11.17
N VAL A 6 -10.90 13.59 10.31
CA VAL A 6 -11.01 12.43 9.42
C VAL A 6 -10.05 11.36 9.93
N ILE A 7 -10.52 10.11 10.03
CA ILE A 7 -9.66 8.99 10.43
C ILE A 7 -9.04 8.37 9.19
N LEU A 8 -7.72 8.46 9.08
CA LEU A 8 -6.95 7.87 7.99
C LEU A 8 -6.23 6.62 8.48
N ILE A 9 -6.23 5.58 7.65
CA ILE A 9 -5.64 4.28 7.97
C ILE A 9 -4.48 4.00 7.02
N ARG A 10 -3.37 3.52 7.57
CA ARG A 10 -2.24 2.98 6.80
C ARG A 10 -2.27 1.45 6.84
N LYS A 11 -2.55 0.81 5.70
CA LYS A 11 -2.52 -0.65 5.59
C LYS A 11 -1.10 -1.20 5.37
N GLN A 12 -0.24 -0.50 4.66
CA GLN A 12 1.11 -1.05 4.39
C GLN A 12 1.96 -1.12 5.67
N GLY A 13 2.93 -2.04 5.69
CA GLY A 13 3.80 -2.24 6.85
C GLY A 13 4.80 -1.11 7.12
N THR A 14 5.09 -0.28 6.11
CA THR A 14 6.05 0.81 6.23
C THR A 14 5.40 2.09 6.79
N PRO A 15 6.14 2.85 7.63
CA PRO A 15 5.67 4.14 8.09
C PRO A 15 5.38 5.09 6.94
N PHE A 16 4.35 5.91 7.11
CA PHE A 16 4.01 7.02 6.22
C PHE A 16 4.11 8.31 7.00
N ILE A 17 4.86 9.29 6.49
CA ILE A 17 5.13 10.55 7.16
C ILE A 17 4.66 11.69 6.26
N VAL A 18 3.83 12.56 6.82
CA VAL A 18 3.34 13.77 6.17
C VAL A 18 3.85 14.97 6.96
N ASN A 19 4.45 15.92 6.27
CA ASN A 19 4.83 17.20 6.84
C ASN A 19 3.85 18.24 6.31
N TYR A 20 2.92 18.67 7.16
CA TYR A 20 1.89 19.63 6.79
C TYR A 20 2.36 21.06 7.12
N PRO A 21 2.62 21.90 6.12
CA PRO A 21 2.99 23.29 6.34
C PRO A 21 1.74 24.14 6.64
N HIS A 22 1.76 24.91 7.72
CA HIS A 22 0.71 25.88 8.08
C HIS A 22 1.27 27.02 8.93
N ASP A 23 0.80 28.25 8.71
CA ASP A 23 1.15 29.45 9.49
C ASP A 23 2.65 29.66 9.75
N GLY A 24 3.48 29.41 8.73
CA GLY A 24 4.94 29.53 8.83
C GLY A 24 5.61 28.44 9.68
N THR A 25 4.85 27.44 10.13
CA THR A 25 5.32 26.26 10.85
C THR A 25 5.06 24.99 10.03
N THR A 26 5.54 23.84 10.52
CA THR A 26 5.26 22.54 9.90
C THR A 26 4.93 21.53 10.99
N THR A 27 3.79 20.86 10.86
CA THR A 27 3.37 19.80 11.77
C THR A 27 3.52 18.44 11.10
N THR A 28 4.20 17.52 11.75
CA THR A 28 4.43 16.16 11.23
C THR A 28 3.37 15.18 11.72
N TYR A 29 2.74 14.49 10.77
CA TYR A 29 1.82 13.38 11.01
C TYR A 29 2.51 12.08 10.59
N THR A 30 2.54 11.10 11.49
CA THR A 30 3.16 9.81 11.22
C THR A 30 2.16 8.68 11.44
N TRP A 31 2.01 7.86 10.41
CA TRP A 31 1.40 6.54 10.50
C TRP A 31 2.52 5.52 10.59
N GLN A 32 2.52 4.67 11.61
CA GLN A 32 3.63 3.75 11.86
C GLN A 32 3.64 2.53 10.92
N GLY A 33 2.61 2.38 10.07
CA GLY A 33 2.39 1.18 9.29
C GLY A 33 1.72 0.06 10.11
N THR A 34 1.36 -1.02 9.43
CA THR A 34 0.77 -2.20 10.07
C THR A 34 1.80 -3.00 10.87
N LYS A 35 1.40 -3.44 12.07
CA LYS A 35 2.15 -4.40 12.88
C LYS A 35 1.32 -5.68 13.01
N GLY A 36 1.67 -6.70 12.22
CA GLY A 36 0.86 -7.91 12.10
C GLY A 36 -0.52 -7.58 11.53
N SER A 37 -1.58 -7.88 12.29
CA SER A 37 -2.98 -7.58 11.93
C SER A 37 -3.47 -6.22 12.42
N ILE A 38 -2.67 -5.46 13.19
CA ILE A 38 -3.09 -4.20 13.78
C ILE A 38 -2.92 -3.08 12.75
N LEU A 39 -4.04 -2.49 12.33
CA LEU A 39 -4.08 -1.32 11.46
C LEU A 39 -3.69 -0.06 12.24
N ASN A 40 -2.86 0.78 11.62
CA ASN A 40 -2.53 2.07 12.19
C ASN A 40 -3.53 3.12 11.72
N GLU A 41 -4.45 3.47 12.61
CA GLU A 41 -5.45 4.53 12.41
C GLU A 41 -4.98 5.82 13.07
N ARG A 42 -5.17 6.95 12.40
CA ARG A 42 -4.85 8.26 12.96
C ARG A 42 -5.93 9.28 12.59
N PRO A 43 -6.56 9.94 13.58
CA PRO A 43 -7.42 11.09 13.31
C PRO A 43 -6.55 12.28 12.92
N VAL A 44 -6.92 12.96 11.84
CA VAL A 44 -6.30 14.21 11.37
C VAL A 44 -7.34 15.30 11.22
N PRO A 45 -7.00 16.58 11.43
CA PRO A 45 -7.90 17.69 11.11
C PRO A 45 -8.33 17.65 9.64
N PHE A 46 -9.54 18.14 9.36
CA PHE A 46 -10.08 18.18 8.00
C PHE A 46 -9.18 18.95 7.02
N GLU A 47 -8.51 20.02 7.48
CA GLU A 47 -7.56 20.79 6.67
C GLU A 47 -6.35 19.95 6.23
N VAL A 48 -5.88 19.04 7.08
CA VAL A 48 -4.79 18.12 6.74
C VAL A 48 -5.27 17.09 5.73
N PHE A 49 -6.50 16.60 5.89
CA PHE A 49 -7.14 15.71 4.92
C PHE A 49 -7.30 16.39 3.55
N ASP A 50 -7.81 17.62 3.52
CA ASP A 50 -7.97 18.41 2.30
C ASP A 50 -6.62 18.71 1.62
N TYR A 51 -5.61 19.07 2.41
CA TYR A 51 -4.24 19.20 1.92
C TYR A 51 -3.74 17.91 1.26
N LEU A 52 -3.93 16.75 1.91
CA LEU A 52 -3.51 15.46 1.36
C LEU A 52 -4.26 15.12 0.06
N GLN A 53 -5.55 15.41 0.00
CA GLN A 53 -6.37 15.19 -1.18
C GLN A 53 -5.92 16.05 -2.37
N ASN A 54 -5.62 17.32 -2.12
CA ASN A 54 -5.38 18.30 -3.18
C ASN A 54 -3.90 18.42 -3.60
N GLN A 55 -2.97 18.12 -2.69
CA GLN A 55 -1.53 18.34 -2.90
C GLN A 55 -0.73 17.05 -3.06
N THR A 56 -1.37 15.88 -2.95
CA THR A 56 -0.69 14.58 -3.03
C THR A 56 -1.52 13.55 -3.79
N THR A 57 -0.92 12.39 -4.07
CA THR A 57 -1.58 11.23 -4.68
C THR A 57 -1.89 10.13 -3.65
N VAL A 58 -1.88 10.45 -2.36
CA VAL A 58 -1.88 9.44 -1.28
C VAL A 58 -3.12 8.54 -1.28
N PHE A 59 -4.27 9.09 -1.68
CA PHE A 59 -5.53 8.36 -1.71
C PHE A 59 -5.70 7.57 -3.01
N GLN A 60 -5.26 8.14 -4.13
CA GLN A 60 -5.25 7.49 -5.44
C GLN A 60 -4.30 6.28 -5.46
N THR A 61 -3.22 6.32 -4.69
CA THR A 61 -2.25 5.21 -4.57
C THR A 61 -2.64 4.19 -3.50
N GLY A 62 -3.71 4.43 -2.73
CA GLY A 62 -4.10 3.58 -1.60
C GLY A 62 -3.08 3.59 -0.45
N ALA A 63 -2.16 4.56 -0.44
CA ALA A 63 -1.15 4.67 0.59
C ALA A 63 -1.78 5.02 1.95
N LEU A 64 -2.82 5.85 1.95
CA LEU A 64 -3.75 6.02 3.06
C LEU A 64 -5.16 5.75 2.56
N ILE A 65 -6.00 5.17 3.42
CA ILE A 65 -7.41 4.93 3.14
C ILE A 65 -8.27 5.68 4.16
N ILE A 66 -9.48 6.04 3.77
CA ILE A 66 -10.41 6.78 4.63
C ILE A 66 -11.25 5.76 5.39
N LYS A 67 -11.24 5.82 6.72
CA LYS A 67 -12.10 4.95 7.54
C LYS A 67 -13.56 5.25 7.24
N GLU A 68 -14.37 4.20 7.12
CA GLU A 68 -15.81 4.33 6.96
C GLU A 68 -16.41 5.15 8.11
N THR A 69 -17.31 6.07 7.76
CA THR A 69 -17.88 7.06 8.67
C THR A 69 -19.30 7.42 8.25
N GLU A 70 -20.11 7.85 9.20
CA GLU A 70 -21.46 8.39 8.95
C GLU A 70 -21.43 9.88 8.58
N ASP A 71 -20.27 10.54 8.67
CA ASP A 71 -20.13 11.96 8.36
C ASP A 71 -20.26 12.23 6.84
N GLU A 72 -21.34 12.90 6.47
CA GLU A 72 -21.68 13.20 5.07
C GLU A 72 -20.65 14.08 4.35
N ASP A 73 -20.00 15.05 5.01
CA ASP A 73 -19.00 15.87 4.32
C ASP A 73 -17.75 15.05 4.00
N VAL A 74 -17.39 14.09 4.86
CA VAL A 74 -16.27 13.18 4.61
C VAL A 74 -16.60 12.22 3.47
N LYS A 75 -17.84 11.71 3.41
CA LYS A 75 -18.30 10.88 2.29
C LYS A 75 -18.28 11.64 0.97
N LEU A 76 -18.84 12.85 0.93
CA LEU A 76 -18.82 13.70 -0.26
C LEU A 76 -17.39 14.04 -0.68
N ALA A 77 -16.51 14.37 0.27
CA ALA A 77 -15.11 14.63 -0.05
C ALA A 77 -14.41 13.38 -0.62
N LYS A 78 -14.70 12.20 -0.06
CA LYS A 78 -14.22 10.90 -0.57
C LYS A 78 -14.68 10.65 -2.00
N GLU A 79 -15.96 10.85 -2.32
CA GLU A 79 -16.51 10.67 -3.67
C GLU A 79 -15.85 11.57 -4.72
N ASN A 80 -15.32 12.72 -4.31
CA ASN A 80 -14.61 13.64 -5.18
C ASN A 80 -13.14 13.25 -5.43
N ILE A 81 -12.61 12.23 -4.76
CA ILE A 81 -11.25 11.74 -4.99
C ILE A 81 -11.27 10.78 -6.18
N PRO A 82 -10.54 11.09 -7.27
CA PRO A 82 -10.46 10.19 -8.42
C PRO A 82 -9.97 8.81 -8.02
N GLU A 83 -10.63 7.77 -8.54
CA GLU A 83 -10.19 6.37 -8.47
C GLU A 83 -10.06 5.79 -7.04
N ILE A 84 -10.55 6.49 -6.00
CA ILE A 84 -10.38 6.09 -4.61
C ILE A 84 -10.91 4.68 -4.31
N GLU A 85 -12.05 4.30 -4.89
CA GLU A 85 -12.63 2.97 -4.69
C GLU A 85 -11.72 1.88 -5.26
N GLN A 86 -11.10 2.13 -6.41
CA GLN A 86 -10.16 1.21 -7.01
C GLN A 86 -8.92 1.06 -6.11
N ALA A 87 -8.36 2.18 -5.64
CA ALA A 87 -7.19 2.21 -4.78
C ALA A 87 -7.41 1.49 -3.45
N GLU A 88 -8.54 1.77 -2.77
CA GLU A 88 -8.87 1.13 -1.49
C GLU A 88 -9.14 -0.37 -1.64
N SER A 89 -9.75 -0.79 -2.76
CA SER A 89 -10.10 -2.20 -3.00
C SER A 89 -8.89 -3.12 -3.13
N ILE A 90 -7.74 -2.59 -3.53
CA ILE A 90 -6.50 -3.36 -3.69
C ILE A 90 -5.46 -3.08 -2.59
N ALA A 91 -5.78 -2.18 -1.66
CA ALA A 91 -4.89 -1.84 -0.55
C ALA A 91 -4.79 -3.03 0.41
N MET A 92 -3.58 -3.59 0.50
CA MET A 92 -3.28 -4.78 1.30
C MET A 92 -2.35 -4.46 2.47
N THR A 93 -2.59 -5.13 3.58
CA THR A 93 -1.66 -5.23 4.70
C THR A 93 -0.45 -6.10 4.34
N LYS A 94 0.65 -5.96 5.10
CA LYS A 94 1.82 -6.81 4.90
C LYS A 94 1.45 -8.30 5.04
N GLN A 95 0.60 -8.63 6.01
CA GLN A 95 0.15 -10.01 6.24
C GLN A 95 -0.69 -10.55 5.08
N GLU A 96 -1.59 -9.76 4.50
CA GLU A 96 -2.39 -10.19 3.35
C GLU A 96 -1.49 -10.47 2.14
N VAL A 97 -0.45 -9.67 1.93
CA VAL A 97 0.54 -9.93 0.86
C VAL A 97 1.35 -11.19 1.16
N VAL A 98 1.79 -11.41 2.39
CA VAL A 98 2.46 -12.66 2.78
C VAL A 98 1.58 -13.88 2.52
N ASN A 99 0.29 -13.79 2.86
CA ASN A 99 -0.67 -14.87 2.60
C ASN A 99 -0.84 -15.08 1.09
N LEU A 100 -0.96 -14.00 0.30
CA LEU A 100 -1.00 -14.07 -1.16
C LEU A 100 0.21 -14.81 -1.74
N LEU A 101 1.41 -14.55 -1.24
CA LEU A 101 2.67 -15.13 -1.72
C LEU A 101 2.83 -16.60 -1.28
N THR A 102 2.41 -16.94 -0.07
CA THR A 102 2.64 -18.26 0.54
C THR A 102 1.55 -19.27 0.22
N GLU A 103 0.29 -18.85 0.14
CA GLU A 103 -0.86 -19.73 -0.09
C GLU A 103 -0.90 -20.30 -1.52
N GLY A 104 -1.16 -21.59 -1.64
CA GLY A 104 -1.31 -22.27 -2.93
C GLY A 104 -0.01 -22.34 -3.74
N ASN A 105 -0.14 -22.66 -5.02
CA ASN A 105 0.99 -22.81 -5.94
C ASN A 105 1.14 -21.59 -6.88
N HIS A 106 2.15 -21.62 -7.75
CA HIS A 106 2.45 -20.54 -8.69
C HIS A 106 1.30 -20.22 -9.66
N LEU A 107 0.47 -21.19 -10.05
CA LEU A 107 -0.70 -20.96 -10.90
C LEU A 107 -1.80 -20.21 -10.13
N SER A 108 -2.03 -20.59 -8.88
CA SER A 108 -2.96 -19.88 -7.98
C SER A 108 -2.51 -18.43 -7.76
N LEU A 109 -1.21 -18.21 -7.53
CA LEU A 109 -0.63 -16.88 -7.39
C LEU A 109 -0.85 -16.04 -8.65
N LYS A 110 -0.52 -16.58 -9.83
CA LYS A 110 -0.72 -15.90 -11.12
C LYS A 110 -2.17 -15.46 -11.33
N LYS A 111 -3.12 -16.33 -10.98
CA LYS A 111 -4.55 -16.04 -11.06
C LYS A 111 -4.96 -14.92 -10.09
N LYS A 112 -4.59 -15.04 -8.81
CA LYS A 112 -4.90 -14.02 -7.78
C LYS A 112 -4.32 -12.65 -8.14
N LEU A 113 -3.07 -12.59 -8.61
CA LEU A 113 -2.43 -11.34 -9.06
C LEU A 113 -3.16 -10.71 -10.25
N LYS A 114 -3.59 -11.53 -11.22
CA LYS A 114 -4.39 -11.05 -12.35
C LYS A 114 -5.72 -10.46 -11.88
N GLU A 115 -6.45 -11.19 -11.04
CA GLU A 115 -7.75 -10.76 -10.48
C GLU A 115 -7.62 -9.46 -9.68
N LEU A 116 -6.54 -9.30 -8.92
CA LEU A 116 -6.28 -8.10 -8.12
C LEU A 116 -6.09 -6.85 -8.99
N THR A 117 -5.52 -7.00 -10.19
CA THR A 117 -5.24 -5.90 -11.12
C THR A 117 -6.28 -5.72 -12.22
N ASP A 118 -7.26 -6.62 -12.33
CA ASP A 118 -8.20 -6.62 -13.45
C ASP A 118 -9.11 -5.38 -13.41
N GLY A 119 -9.17 -4.64 -14.52
CA GLY A 119 -9.96 -3.41 -14.63
C GLY A 119 -9.50 -2.25 -13.74
N LYS A 120 -8.26 -2.30 -13.21
CA LYS A 120 -7.68 -1.22 -12.41
C LYS A 120 -6.85 -0.26 -13.25
N GLU A 121 -6.78 0.99 -12.83
CA GLU A 121 -5.94 2.01 -13.45
C GLU A 121 -4.44 1.67 -13.34
N GLN A 122 -3.66 2.03 -14.37
CA GLN A 122 -2.27 1.58 -14.47
C GLN A 122 -1.40 2.14 -13.32
N ALA A 123 -1.63 3.38 -12.90
CA ALA A 123 -0.88 3.99 -11.80
C ALA A 123 -1.06 3.20 -10.49
N ILE A 124 -2.29 2.79 -10.22
CA ILE A 124 -2.68 1.97 -9.05
C ILE A 124 -1.98 0.61 -9.10
N ILE A 125 -1.96 -0.02 -10.27
CA ILE A 125 -1.29 -1.31 -10.49
C ILE A 125 0.23 -1.20 -10.24
N GLU A 126 0.88 -0.15 -10.74
CA GLU A 126 2.33 0.01 -10.59
C GLU A 126 2.76 0.18 -9.12
N ASP A 127 1.98 0.90 -8.32
CA ASP A 127 2.30 1.06 -6.90
C ASP A 127 2.02 -0.22 -6.10
N LEU A 128 0.97 -0.97 -6.45
CA LEU A 128 0.73 -2.29 -5.90
C LEU A 128 1.87 -3.26 -6.23
N LYS A 129 2.36 -3.27 -7.49
CA LYS A 129 3.50 -4.10 -7.91
C LYS A 129 4.73 -3.82 -7.06
N LYS A 130 5.11 -2.55 -6.92
CA LYS A 130 6.26 -2.15 -6.09
C LYS A 130 6.10 -2.65 -4.66
N TYR A 131 4.90 -2.49 -4.09
CA TYR A 131 4.63 -2.92 -2.72
C TYR A 131 4.71 -4.45 -2.54
N ILE A 132 4.09 -5.22 -3.43
CA ILE A 132 4.12 -6.70 -3.38
C ILE A 132 5.54 -7.21 -3.59
N VAL A 133 6.29 -6.65 -4.56
CA VAL A 133 7.70 -7.02 -4.82
C VAL A 133 8.56 -6.72 -3.60
N ALA A 134 8.42 -5.55 -2.99
CA ALA A 134 9.18 -5.20 -1.79
C ALA A 134 8.95 -6.21 -0.64
N ILE A 135 7.70 -6.61 -0.41
CA ILE A 135 7.39 -7.62 0.60
C ILE A 135 7.94 -8.99 0.22
N ALA A 136 7.85 -9.39 -1.04
CA ALA A 136 8.39 -10.66 -1.50
C ALA A 136 9.92 -10.74 -1.34
N VAL A 137 10.62 -9.62 -1.54
CA VAL A 137 12.07 -9.48 -1.28
C VAL A 137 12.37 -9.50 0.22
N ASP A 138 11.57 -8.83 1.04
CA ASP A 138 11.78 -8.77 2.49
C ASP A 138 11.53 -10.10 3.19
N GLU A 139 10.46 -10.80 2.81
CA GLU A 139 10.06 -12.05 3.44
C GLU A 139 10.78 -13.26 2.85
N GLY A 140 11.26 -13.12 1.61
CA GLY A 140 11.78 -14.20 0.80
C GLY A 140 10.66 -15.05 0.20
N VAL A 141 10.94 -15.64 -0.96
CA VAL A 141 10.02 -16.58 -1.62
C VAL A 141 10.81 -17.81 -2.00
N ASP A 142 10.57 -18.98 -1.40
CA ASP A 142 11.44 -20.15 -1.67
C ASP A 142 11.21 -20.78 -3.05
N SER A 143 10.03 -20.59 -3.64
CA SER A 143 9.66 -21.22 -4.91
C SER A 143 10.12 -20.39 -6.10
N SER A 144 11.09 -20.90 -6.87
CA SER A 144 11.53 -20.31 -8.15
C SER A 144 10.38 -20.07 -9.13
N ALA A 145 9.41 -20.99 -9.20
CA ALA A 145 8.21 -20.82 -10.03
C ALA A 145 7.35 -19.63 -9.57
N LYS A 146 7.22 -19.38 -8.26
CA LYS A 146 6.52 -18.20 -7.73
C LYS A 146 7.31 -16.92 -7.98
N ARG A 147 8.63 -16.92 -7.77
CA ARG A 147 9.53 -15.80 -8.09
C ARG A 147 9.38 -15.38 -9.55
N LYS A 148 9.39 -16.35 -10.47
CA LYS A 148 9.17 -16.10 -11.91
C LYS A 148 7.82 -15.44 -12.18
N VAL A 149 6.74 -15.92 -11.59
CA VAL A 149 5.41 -15.31 -11.72
C VAL A 149 5.40 -13.87 -11.21
N ILE A 150 6.03 -13.59 -10.08
CA ILE A 150 6.11 -12.24 -9.49
C ILE A 150 6.91 -11.31 -10.41
N CYS A 151 8.09 -11.74 -10.88
CA CYS A 151 8.90 -10.96 -11.81
C CYS A 151 8.17 -10.66 -13.11
N GLU A 152 7.59 -11.68 -13.76
CA GLU A 152 6.83 -11.50 -15.01
C GLU A 152 5.64 -10.55 -14.81
N TRP A 153 4.89 -10.69 -13.71
CA TRP A 153 3.75 -9.82 -13.41
C TRP A 153 4.19 -8.39 -13.12
N ALA A 154 5.30 -8.20 -12.42
CA ALA A 154 5.87 -6.88 -12.12
C ALA A 154 6.60 -6.24 -13.31
N GLY A 155 6.81 -6.96 -14.42
CA GLY A 155 7.61 -6.48 -15.55
C GLY A 155 9.12 -6.47 -15.30
N LEU A 156 9.58 -7.30 -14.37
CA LEU A 156 10.99 -7.47 -14.03
C LEU A 156 11.60 -8.66 -14.80
N GLU A 157 12.87 -8.53 -15.18
CA GLU A 157 13.61 -9.65 -15.76
C GLU A 157 13.97 -10.66 -14.68
N TYR A 158 13.40 -11.86 -14.77
CA TYR A 158 13.59 -12.93 -13.78
C TYR A 158 15.07 -13.29 -13.56
N GLU A 159 15.85 -13.40 -14.63
CA GLU A 159 17.27 -13.80 -14.57
C GLU A 159 18.12 -12.81 -13.75
N ASN A 160 17.75 -11.53 -13.78
CA ASN A 160 18.43 -10.46 -13.06
C ASN A 160 17.86 -10.21 -11.66
N SER A 161 16.69 -10.79 -11.35
CA SER A 161 15.93 -10.43 -10.15
C SER A 161 15.73 -11.59 -9.16
N ASP A 162 15.92 -12.85 -9.58
CA ASP A 162 15.64 -14.03 -8.75
C ASP A 162 16.38 -14.01 -7.40
N LEU A 163 17.62 -13.52 -7.39
CA LEU A 163 18.47 -13.45 -6.21
C LEU A 163 17.95 -12.48 -5.14
N PHE A 164 17.13 -11.49 -5.51
CA PHE A 164 16.55 -10.55 -4.54
C PHE A 164 15.52 -11.23 -3.63
N PHE A 165 14.96 -12.38 -4.03
CA PHE A 165 13.96 -13.11 -3.25
C PHE A 165 14.57 -14.19 -2.34
N ASP A 166 15.90 -14.34 -2.33
CA ASP A 166 16.60 -15.29 -1.48
C ASP A 166 16.97 -14.65 -0.14
N LYS A 167 16.26 -15.08 0.90
CA LYS A 167 16.43 -14.59 2.27
C LYS A 167 17.82 -14.91 2.83
N ASN A 168 18.41 -16.05 2.47
CA ASN A 168 19.72 -16.46 2.99
C ASN A 168 20.83 -15.54 2.48
N LEU A 169 20.75 -15.13 1.22
CA LEU A 169 21.67 -14.15 0.63
C LEU A 169 21.57 -12.80 1.34
N LYS A 170 20.35 -12.33 1.63
CA LYS A 170 20.13 -11.06 2.33
C LYS A 170 20.74 -11.07 3.74
N GLU A 171 20.51 -12.14 4.50
CA GLU A 171 21.07 -12.31 5.85
C GLU A 171 22.61 -12.46 5.87
N MET A 172 23.23 -12.84 4.75
CA MET A 172 24.70 -12.88 4.61
C MET A 172 25.33 -11.51 4.38
N TYR A 173 24.63 -10.58 3.71
CA TYR A 173 25.11 -9.23 3.42
C TYR A 173 24.78 -8.20 4.50
N GLU A 174 23.80 -8.49 5.38
CA GLU A 174 23.44 -7.64 6.52
C GLU A 174 24.23 -7.96 7.81
N LYS A 175 25.21 -8.87 7.74
CA LYS A 175 26.18 -9.16 8.82
C LYS A 175 27.51 -8.45 8.60
#